data_AF-A0A2V9XIZ1-F1
#
_entry.id   AF-A0A2V9XIZ1-F1
#
_cell.length_a   1.000
_cell.length_b   1.000
_cell.length_c   1.000
_cell.angle_alpha   90.00
_cell.angle_beta   90.00
_cell.angle_gamma   90.00
#
_symmetry.space_group_name_H-M   'P 1'
#
loop_
_entity.id
_entity.type
_entity.pdbx_description
1 polymer ?
#
loop_
_entity_poly.entity_id
_entity_poly.type
_entity_poly.pdbx_seq_one_letter_code
_entity_poly.pdbx_strand_id
1 'polypeptide(L)'
;MATMKRIAQIALAGTIGILLMVTAAGAQSLGDYAREVRKEKPQKPPAVKHFDNDNLPKDEHLSVVGQAPQLPAAGAPDAAAKTDDSTQSTDQSKADQSKPDQKADAQPGKDEAAQRQAANQEWKEKINAQKNQIDLLTRELDVLQREYRIRAAAFYADAGNRLRNAGPWDKQDAQYKQDIDAKQKTLDAAKQKLDDLQEQARKSGVPSSVRE
;
A
#
# COMPACT_ATOMS: atom_id res chain seq x y z
N MET A 1 -57.77 4.09 27.64
CA MET A 1 -56.57 4.25 26.77
C MET A 1 -56.38 3.08 25.80
N ALA A 2 -57.41 2.72 25.02
CA ALA A 2 -57.33 1.61 24.05
C ALA A 2 -57.67 2.02 22.61
N THR A 3 -58.14 3.25 22.39
CA THR A 3 -58.56 3.77 21.08
C THR A 3 -57.46 4.54 20.35
N MET A 4 -56.43 5.03 21.06
CA MET A 4 -55.29 5.76 20.46
C MET A 4 -54.12 4.86 20.00
N LYS A 5 -54.26 3.53 20.04
CA LYS A 5 -53.25 2.59 19.48
C LYS A 5 -53.63 2.02 18.12
N ARG A 6 -54.90 2.08 17.73
CA ARG A 6 -55.39 1.51 16.46
C ARG A 6 -55.33 2.49 15.28
N ILE A 7 -55.27 3.79 15.54
CA ILE A 7 -55.14 4.81 14.49
C ILE A 7 -53.68 4.97 14.04
N ALA A 8 -52.71 4.76 14.93
CA ALA A 8 -51.27 4.80 14.60
C ALA A 8 -50.79 3.58 13.78
N GLN A 9 -51.50 2.45 13.83
CA GLN A 9 -51.12 1.24 13.06
C GLN A 9 -51.67 1.24 11.63
N ILE A 10 -52.66 2.06 11.31
CA ILE A 10 -53.23 2.14 9.96
C ILE A 10 -52.50 3.19 9.12
N ALA A 11 -51.86 4.19 9.73
CA ALA A 11 -51.01 5.17 9.02
C ALA A 11 -49.61 4.64 8.67
N LEU A 12 -49.14 3.55 9.29
CA LEU A 12 -47.80 2.98 9.03
C LEU A 12 -47.80 1.86 7.97
N ALA A 13 -48.97 1.33 7.60
CA ALA A 13 -49.08 0.31 6.54
C ALA A 13 -49.28 0.89 5.12
N GLY A 14 -49.68 2.17 5.00
CA GLY A 14 -49.92 2.83 3.71
C GLY A 14 -48.65 3.37 3.02
N THR A 15 -47.54 3.50 3.74
CA THR A 15 -46.26 4.02 3.19
C THR A 15 -45.29 2.90 2.77
N ILE A 16 -45.56 1.65 3.13
CA ILE A 16 -44.74 0.48 2.75
C ILE A 16 -45.17 -0.11 1.39
N GLY A 17 -46.37 0.24 0.88
CA GLY A 17 -46.89 -0.26 -0.39
C GLY A 17 -46.56 0.55 -1.64
N ILE A 18 -45.99 1.76 -1.53
CA ILE A 18 -45.74 2.67 -2.68
C ILE A 18 -44.23 2.86 -2.96
N LEU A 19 -43.34 2.20 -2.22
CA LEU A 19 -41.89 2.23 -2.45
C LEU A 19 -41.34 0.89 -3.03
N LEU A 20 -42.15 0.16 -3.79
CA LEU A 20 -41.78 -1.14 -4.37
C LEU A 20 -42.09 -1.23 -5.87
N MET A 21 -42.02 -0.10 -6.58
CA MET A 21 -42.34 0.00 -8.02
C MET A 21 -41.41 0.95 -8.82
N VAL A 22 -40.18 1.24 -8.36
CA VAL A 22 -39.18 1.98 -9.15
C VAL A 22 -37.78 1.42 -8.92
N THR A 23 -37.47 0.24 -9.46
CA THR A 23 -36.08 -0.22 -9.69
C THR A 23 -36.03 -1.21 -10.87
N ALA A 24 -36.40 -0.75 -12.06
CA ALA A 24 -36.19 -1.51 -13.29
C ALA A 24 -35.77 -0.59 -14.45
N ALA A 25 -34.69 0.15 -14.27
CA ALA A 25 -33.98 0.79 -15.38
C ALA A 25 -32.51 0.94 -14.99
N GLY A 26 -31.63 0.16 -15.62
CA GLY A 26 -30.18 0.31 -15.47
C GLY A 26 -29.39 -0.94 -15.09
N ALA A 27 -29.88 -2.16 -15.35
CA ALA A 27 -28.98 -3.32 -15.38
C ALA A 27 -28.27 -3.37 -16.74
N GLN A 28 -27.24 -2.54 -16.92
CA GLN A 28 -26.21 -2.87 -17.92
C GLN A 28 -25.55 -4.15 -17.43
N SER A 29 -25.99 -5.27 -18.00
CA SER A 29 -25.54 -6.60 -17.65
C SER A 29 -24.02 -6.65 -17.74
N LEU A 30 -23.34 -7.05 -16.66
CA LEU A 30 -21.92 -7.39 -16.70
C LEU A 30 -21.61 -8.43 -17.80
N GLY A 31 -22.62 -9.21 -18.20
CA GLY A 31 -22.55 -10.12 -19.34
C GLY A 31 -22.42 -9.41 -20.69
N ASP A 32 -23.04 -8.24 -20.89
CA ASP A 32 -22.91 -7.46 -22.12
C ASP A 32 -21.54 -6.76 -22.19
N TYR A 33 -21.06 -6.20 -21.07
CA TYR A 33 -19.68 -5.70 -20.99
C TYR A 33 -18.66 -6.82 -21.26
N ALA A 34 -18.85 -8.02 -20.69
CA ALA A 34 -17.97 -9.16 -20.96
C ALA A 34 -18.01 -9.62 -22.43
N ARG A 35 -19.13 -9.42 -23.14
CA ARG A 35 -19.25 -9.72 -24.58
C ARG A 35 -18.56 -8.64 -25.43
N GLU A 36 -18.64 -7.37 -25.06
CA GLU A 36 -17.94 -6.28 -25.76
C GLU A 36 -16.41 -6.38 -25.60
N VAL A 37 -15.91 -6.65 -24.39
CA VAL A 37 -14.47 -6.87 -24.14
C VAL A 37 -13.93 -8.07 -24.93
N ARG A 38 -14.77 -9.08 -25.21
CA ARG A 38 -14.37 -10.22 -26.07
C ARG A 38 -14.37 -9.88 -27.56
N LYS A 39 -15.18 -8.92 -27.99
CA LYS A 39 -15.20 -8.43 -29.39
C LYS A 39 -14.05 -7.47 -29.70
N GLU A 40 -13.59 -6.71 -28.70
CA GLU A 40 -12.46 -5.79 -28.86
C GLU A 40 -11.08 -6.45 -28.73
N LYS A 41 -11.01 -7.74 -28.37
CA LYS A 41 -9.74 -8.47 -28.41
C LYS A 41 -9.35 -8.76 -29.86
N PRO A 42 -8.16 -8.32 -30.34
CA PRO A 42 -7.66 -8.76 -31.63
C PRO A 42 -7.59 -10.29 -31.66
N GLN A 43 -8.09 -10.90 -32.75
CA GLN A 43 -8.13 -12.35 -32.97
C GLN A 43 -6.76 -13.03 -33.09
N LYS A 44 -5.68 -12.36 -32.68
CA LYS A 44 -4.34 -12.93 -32.65
C LYS A 44 -3.72 -12.61 -31.29
N PRO A 45 -3.47 -13.61 -30.43
CA PRO A 45 -2.59 -13.38 -29.29
C PRO A 45 -1.25 -12.87 -29.83
N PRO A 46 -0.62 -11.85 -29.20
CA PRO A 46 0.78 -11.56 -29.49
C PRO A 46 1.57 -12.84 -29.30
N ALA A 47 2.50 -13.14 -30.21
CA ALA A 47 3.30 -14.36 -30.19
C ALA A 47 3.82 -14.59 -28.76
N VAL A 48 3.22 -15.56 -28.08
CA VAL A 48 3.60 -15.94 -26.72
C VAL A 48 5.03 -16.43 -26.85
N LYS A 49 5.97 -15.73 -26.21
CA LYS A 49 7.36 -16.19 -26.14
C LYS A 49 7.34 -17.53 -25.40
N HIS A 50 7.48 -18.62 -26.15
CA HIS A 50 7.51 -19.96 -25.61
C HIS A 50 8.97 -20.26 -25.22
N PHE A 51 9.20 -20.34 -23.91
CA PHE A 51 10.49 -20.69 -23.34
C PHE A 51 10.44 -22.17 -22.95
N ASP A 52 10.91 -23.03 -23.85
CA ASP A 52 11.21 -24.43 -23.55
C ASP A 52 12.67 -24.57 -23.12
N ASN A 53 13.05 -25.77 -22.67
CA ASN A 53 14.44 -26.12 -22.36
C ASN A 53 15.42 -25.85 -23.52
N ASP A 54 14.91 -25.80 -24.76
CA ASP A 54 15.69 -25.52 -25.98
C ASP A 54 15.73 -24.04 -26.37
N ASN A 55 14.86 -23.19 -25.80
CA ASN A 55 14.75 -21.77 -26.13
C ASN A 55 15.03 -20.86 -24.91
N LEU A 56 15.68 -21.42 -23.89
CA LEU A 56 16.19 -20.65 -22.76
C LEU A 56 17.36 -19.76 -23.23
N PRO A 57 17.32 -18.45 -22.93
CA PRO A 57 18.46 -17.57 -23.16
C PRO A 57 19.66 -18.07 -22.36
N LYS A 58 20.74 -18.48 -23.03
CA LYS A 58 21.97 -18.95 -22.39
C LYS A 58 22.99 -17.84 -22.15
N ASP A 59 22.75 -16.68 -22.74
CA ASP A 59 23.70 -15.56 -22.77
C ASP A 59 23.25 -14.36 -21.91
N GLU A 60 22.17 -14.50 -21.12
CA GLU A 60 21.77 -13.45 -20.19
C GLU A 60 22.59 -13.54 -18.89
N HIS A 61 23.35 -12.49 -18.59
CA HIS A 61 24.09 -12.35 -17.34
C HIS A 61 23.09 -12.16 -16.19
N LEU A 62 23.02 -13.12 -15.27
CA LEU A 62 22.27 -12.94 -14.03
C LEU A 62 22.81 -11.70 -13.32
N SER A 63 21.95 -10.70 -13.12
CA SER A 63 22.28 -9.54 -12.28
C SER A 63 22.34 -10.02 -10.83
N VAL A 64 23.54 -10.37 -10.38
CA VAL A 64 23.79 -10.76 -8.98
C VAL A 64 23.70 -9.49 -8.12
N VAL A 65 22.57 -9.31 -7.44
CA VAL A 65 22.45 -8.32 -6.35
C VAL A 65 23.05 -8.95 -5.10
N GLY A 66 24.24 -8.49 -4.73
CA GLY A 66 24.99 -8.95 -3.57
C GLY A 66 26.36 -9.48 -3.95
N GLN A 67 27.42 -8.83 -3.49
CA GLN A 67 28.80 -9.26 -3.67
C GLN A 67 28.96 -10.74 -3.30
N ALA A 68 29.24 -11.60 -4.29
CA ALA A 68 29.61 -12.99 -4.02
C ALA A 68 30.96 -13.03 -3.28
N PRO A 69 31.14 -13.87 -2.25
CA PRO A 69 32.42 -14.00 -1.54
C PRO A 69 33.52 -14.46 -2.50
N GLN A 70 34.54 -13.64 -2.65
CA GLN A 70 35.75 -13.98 -3.41
C GLN A 70 36.54 -14.99 -2.57
N LEU A 71 36.71 -16.22 -3.06
CA LEU A 71 37.75 -17.12 -2.55
C LEU A 71 39.13 -16.63 -3.05
N PRO A 72 40.18 -16.65 -2.21
CA PRO A 72 41.45 -16.02 -2.52
C PRO A 72 42.26 -16.83 -3.52
N ALA A 73 42.58 -16.21 -4.66
CA ALA A 73 43.66 -16.66 -5.54
C ALA A 73 44.99 -16.15 -4.97
N ALA A 74 45.90 -17.09 -4.69
CA ALA A 74 47.29 -16.81 -4.35
C ALA A 74 48.08 -16.36 -5.58
N GLY A 75 48.94 -15.36 -5.41
CA GLY A 75 49.99 -15.01 -6.37
C GLY A 75 50.13 -13.51 -6.64
N ALA A 76 50.86 -12.82 -5.77
CA ALA A 76 51.42 -11.47 -5.97
C ALA A 76 52.58 -11.50 -7.01
N PRO A 77 53.35 -10.42 -7.28
CA PRO A 77 53.28 -9.00 -6.86
C PRO A 77 53.41 -8.05 -8.10
N ASP A 78 53.64 -6.73 -8.11
CA ASP A 78 54.30 -5.81 -7.18
C ASP A 78 54.08 -4.34 -7.64
N ALA A 79 54.50 -3.43 -6.75
CA ALA A 79 54.93 -2.04 -6.94
C ALA A 79 53.84 -0.96 -7.06
N ALA A 80 53.56 -0.22 -5.98
CA ALA A 80 54.31 0.94 -5.43
C ALA A 80 53.53 2.23 -5.81
N ALA A 81 53.30 3.25 -4.97
CA ALA A 81 53.97 3.82 -3.80
C ALA A 81 52.87 4.48 -2.92
N LYS A 82 52.92 4.47 -1.57
CA LYS A 82 53.62 5.43 -0.68
C LYS A 82 53.48 6.89 -1.14
N THR A 83 53.15 7.89 -0.34
CA THR A 83 53.00 8.12 1.12
C THR A 83 52.45 9.55 1.19
N ASP A 84 51.42 9.79 2.00
CA ASP A 84 51.52 10.53 3.26
C ASP A 84 52.03 11.99 3.18
N ASP A 85 51.09 12.86 3.56
CA ASP A 85 51.21 13.77 4.69
C ASP A 85 51.50 15.26 4.45
N SER A 86 50.70 16.02 5.20
CA SER A 86 51.10 17.17 5.99
C SER A 86 51.09 18.61 5.43
N THR A 87 50.14 19.33 6.04
CA THR A 87 50.27 20.58 6.79
C THR A 87 50.39 21.95 6.10
N GLN A 88 49.47 22.81 6.57
CA GLN A 88 49.70 24.15 7.13
C GLN A 88 49.91 25.36 6.19
N SER A 89 48.91 26.25 6.28
CA SER A 89 48.99 27.50 7.04
C SER A 89 49.01 28.84 6.29
N THR A 90 48.05 29.67 6.75
CA THR A 90 48.12 31.11 7.07
C THR A 90 48.07 32.19 5.97
N ASP A 91 47.13 33.11 6.21
CA ASP A 91 47.26 34.59 6.25
C ASP A 91 47.77 35.32 4.99
N GLN A 92 47.35 36.53 4.62
CA GLN A 92 46.48 37.58 5.16
C GLN A 92 46.45 38.64 4.02
N SER A 93 45.43 39.50 3.93
CA SER A 93 45.55 40.97 3.63
C SER A 93 44.31 41.56 2.95
N LYS A 94 43.40 42.06 3.80
CA LYS A 94 42.98 43.47 3.96
C LYS A 94 42.72 44.41 2.75
N ALA A 95 41.59 45.11 2.90
CA ALA A 95 41.23 46.49 2.49
C ALA A 95 40.80 46.73 1.03
N ASP A 96 39.84 47.60 0.70
CA ASP A 96 38.79 48.35 1.43
C ASP A 96 37.97 49.15 0.37
N GLN A 97 36.68 49.39 0.64
CA GLN A 97 35.76 50.38 0.03
C GLN A 97 35.48 50.29 -1.50
N SER A 98 34.25 50.42 -2.02
CA SER A 98 33.21 51.40 -1.71
C SER A 98 31.80 50.91 -2.06
N LYS A 99 30.82 51.23 -1.21
CA LYS A 99 29.37 51.21 -1.51
C LYS A 99 29.02 52.27 -2.58
N PRO A 100 27.92 52.08 -3.34
CA PRO A 100 26.70 52.77 -2.95
C PRO A 100 25.47 51.86 -2.93
N ASP A 101 24.52 52.29 -2.12
CA ASP A 101 23.34 51.57 -1.68
C ASP A 101 22.44 51.07 -2.82
N GLN A 102 22.20 49.76 -2.84
CA GLN A 102 20.90 49.22 -3.22
C GLN A 102 20.35 48.47 -2.02
N LYS A 103 19.09 48.78 -1.69
CA LYS A 103 18.30 48.08 -0.69
C LYS A 103 18.41 46.57 -0.95
N ALA A 104 19.15 45.89 -0.08
CA ALA A 104 18.89 44.49 0.16
C ALA A 104 17.52 44.44 0.85
N ASP A 105 16.47 44.25 0.05
CA ASP A 105 15.38 43.40 0.50
C ASP A 105 16.04 42.09 0.93
N ALA A 106 16.27 41.96 2.24
CA ALA A 106 16.45 40.65 2.83
C ALA A 106 15.28 39.82 2.30
N GLN A 107 15.58 38.67 1.73
CA GLN A 107 14.59 37.75 1.16
C GLN A 107 14.28 36.70 2.24
N PRO A 108 13.42 36.97 3.25
CA PRO A 108 13.07 36.00 4.29
C PRO A 108 12.29 34.80 3.73
N GLY A 109 11.86 34.83 2.46
CA GLY A 109 10.98 33.82 1.88
C GLY A 109 11.65 32.54 1.36
N LYS A 110 12.97 32.50 1.13
CA LYS A 110 13.63 31.31 0.55
C LYS A 110 13.85 30.20 1.57
N ASP A 111 14.33 30.55 2.76
CA ASP A 111 14.58 29.58 3.84
C ASP A 111 13.27 29.04 4.41
N GLU A 112 12.24 29.89 4.52
CA GLU A 112 10.92 29.49 5.00
C GLU A 112 10.18 28.59 3.99
N ALA A 113 10.35 28.83 2.68
CA ALA A 113 9.82 27.95 1.64
C ALA A 113 10.50 26.58 1.64
N ALA A 114 11.83 26.53 1.83
CA ALA A 114 12.56 25.27 1.94
C ALA A 114 12.14 24.46 3.18
N GLN A 115 11.94 25.11 4.33
CA GLN A 115 11.42 24.47 5.53
C GLN A 115 10.00 23.91 5.34
N ARG A 116 9.10 24.66 4.70
CA ARG A 116 7.74 24.17 4.39
C ARG A 116 7.76 22.97 3.44
N GLN A 117 8.67 22.96 2.46
CA GLN A 117 8.86 21.82 1.57
C GLN A 117 9.35 20.59 2.33
N ALA A 118 10.35 20.73 3.20
CA ALA A 118 10.84 19.64 4.03
C ALA A 118 9.73 19.07 4.93
N ALA A 119 8.98 19.93 5.62
CA ALA A 119 7.85 19.53 6.44
C ALA A 119 6.76 18.79 5.64
N ASN A 120 6.46 19.26 4.42
CA ASN A 120 5.50 18.58 3.54
C ASN A 120 6.00 17.19 3.11
N GLN A 121 7.30 17.02 2.85
CA GLN A 121 7.85 15.70 2.51
C GLN A 121 7.75 14.74 3.70
N GLU A 122 8.06 15.19 4.92
CA GLU A 122 7.90 14.35 6.12
C GLU A 122 6.45 13.89 6.30
N TRP A 123 5.48 14.76 6.07
CA TRP A 123 4.06 14.39 6.11
C TRP A 123 3.70 13.38 5.03
N LYS A 124 4.21 13.58 3.82
CA LYS A 124 4.04 12.63 2.71
C LYS A 124 4.54 11.24 3.07
N GLU A 125 5.74 11.17 3.65
CA GLU A 125 6.37 9.92 4.06
C GLU A 125 5.56 9.22 5.15
N LYS A 126 5.12 9.95 6.18
CA LYS A 126 4.27 9.39 7.26
C LYS A 126 2.96 8.82 6.72
N ILE A 127 2.28 9.57 5.83
CA ILE A 127 1.01 9.15 5.23
C ILE A 127 1.23 7.93 4.33
N ASN A 128 2.27 7.92 3.51
CA ASN A 128 2.59 6.79 2.65
C ASN A 128 2.97 5.54 3.44
N ALA A 129 3.74 5.68 4.52
CA ALA A 129 4.06 4.57 5.41
C ALA A 129 2.79 3.96 6.03
N GLN A 130 1.84 4.80 6.46
CA GLN A 130 0.57 4.34 6.99
C GLN A 130 -0.29 3.63 5.91
N LYS A 131 -0.34 4.16 4.69
CA LYS A 131 -1.02 3.50 3.54
C LYS A 131 -0.42 2.13 3.26
N ASN A 132 0.91 2.03 3.20
CA ASN A 132 1.61 0.75 3.01
C ASN A 132 1.30 -0.26 4.12
N GLN A 133 1.17 0.20 5.36
CA GLN A 133 0.76 -0.65 6.48
C GLN A 133 -0.67 -1.17 6.31
N ILE A 134 -1.60 -0.33 5.85
CA ILE A 134 -2.98 -0.75 5.53
C ILE A 134 -2.98 -1.79 4.40
N ASP A 135 -2.19 -1.59 3.35
CA ASP A 135 -2.09 -2.54 2.23
C ASP A 135 -1.52 -3.88 2.67
N LEU A 136 -0.54 -3.88 3.57
CA LEU A 136 0.01 -5.10 4.16
C LEU A 136 -1.05 -5.81 5.00
N LEU A 137 -1.72 -5.11 5.92
CA LEU A 137 -2.78 -5.70 6.77
C LEU A 137 -3.94 -6.25 5.94
N THR A 138 -4.31 -5.56 4.85
CA THR A 138 -5.36 -6.00 3.93
C THR A 138 -4.98 -7.32 3.27
N ARG A 139 -3.74 -7.42 2.75
CA ARG A 139 -3.25 -8.66 2.13
C ARG A 139 -3.15 -9.81 3.14
N GLU A 140 -2.70 -9.55 4.36
CA GLU A 140 -2.64 -10.57 5.41
C GLU A 140 -4.02 -11.09 5.81
N LEU A 141 -5.02 -10.20 5.89
CA LEU A 141 -6.40 -10.58 6.14
C LEU A 141 -6.92 -11.48 5.02
N ASP A 142 -6.69 -11.10 3.76
CA ASP A 142 -7.10 -11.90 2.60
C ASP A 142 -6.44 -13.29 2.60
N VAL A 143 -5.16 -13.38 2.95
CA VAL A 143 -4.46 -14.66 3.11
C VAL A 143 -5.10 -15.49 4.22
N LEU A 144 -5.33 -14.94 5.41
CA LEU A 144 -5.97 -15.67 6.50
C LEU A 144 -7.37 -16.17 6.11
N GLN A 145 -8.18 -15.33 5.49
CA GLN A 145 -9.52 -15.72 5.04
C GLN A 145 -9.46 -16.82 3.98
N ARG A 146 -8.53 -16.73 3.02
CA ARG A 146 -8.35 -17.74 1.98
C ARG A 146 -7.88 -19.06 2.56
N GLU A 147 -6.87 -19.04 3.44
CA GLU A 147 -6.38 -20.23 4.12
C GLU A 147 -7.48 -20.91 4.92
N TYR A 148 -8.26 -20.14 5.68
CA TYR A 148 -9.40 -20.66 6.42
C TYR A 148 -10.40 -21.38 5.49
N ARG A 149 -10.78 -20.76 4.36
CA ARG A 149 -11.69 -21.37 3.39
C ARG A 149 -11.13 -22.67 2.80
N ILE A 150 -9.84 -22.70 2.47
CA ILE A 150 -9.18 -23.91 1.93
C ILE A 150 -9.18 -25.03 2.97
N ARG A 151 -8.82 -24.71 4.22
CA ARG A 151 -8.80 -25.69 5.32
C ARG A 151 -10.19 -26.20 5.64
N ALA A 152 -11.19 -25.33 5.69
CA ALA A 152 -12.58 -25.70 5.90
C ALA A 152 -13.07 -26.61 4.78
N ALA A 153 -12.79 -26.26 3.52
CA ALA A 153 -13.13 -27.11 2.38
C ALA A 153 -12.47 -28.49 2.49
N ALA A 154 -11.18 -28.56 2.83
CA ALA A 154 -10.47 -29.83 3.02
C ALA A 154 -11.04 -30.68 4.17
N PHE A 155 -11.45 -30.04 5.27
CA PHE A 155 -12.08 -30.72 6.40
C PHE A 155 -13.47 -31.26 6.04
N TYR A 156 -14.31 -30.44 5.41
CA TYR A 156 -15.69 -30.80 5.09
C TYR A 156 -15.85 -31.67 3.84
N ALA A 157 -14.83 -31.76 2.98
CA ALA A 157 -14.85 -32.59 1.76
C ALA A 157 -14.90 -34.10 2.04
N ASP A 158 -14.42 -34.57 3.19
CA ASP A 158 -14.41 -36.00 3.56
C ASP A 158 -15.06 -36.26 4.92
N ALA A 159 -16.13 -37.06 4.93
CA ALA A 159 -16.82 -37.45 6.17
C ALA A 159 -15.93 -38.26 7.12
N GLY A 160 -14.98 -39.05 6.60
CA GLY A 160 -14.03 -39.82 7.41
C GLY A 160 -13.00 -38.93 8.11
N ASN A 161 -12.55 -37.87 7.43
CA ASN A 161 -11.72 -36.82 8.01
C ASN A 161 -12.45 -36.10 9.16
N ARG A 162 -13.74 -35.78 8.99
CA ARG A 162 -14.54 -35.13 10.03
C ARG A 162 -14.66 -35.95 11.30
N LEU A 163 -14.92 -37.26 11.19
CA LEU A 163 -15.07 -38.13 12.37
C LEU A 163 -13.78 -38.24 13.17
N ARG A 164 -12.62 -38.28 12.50
CA ARG A 164 -11.31 -38.42 13.15
C ARG A 164 -10.73 -37.10 13.67
N ASN A 165 -11.02 -35.99 13.01
CA ASN A 165 -10.36 -34.71 13.25
C ASN A 165 -11.28 -33.60 13.77
N ALA A 166 -12.51 -33.91 14.22
CA ALA A 166 -13.46 -32.91 14.73
C ALA A 166 -12.88 -32.03 15.87
N GLY A 167 -12.34 -32.63 16.93
CA GLY A 167 -11.82 -31.87 18.07
C GLY A 167 -10.66 -30.91 17.71
N PRO A 168 -9.63 -31.36 16.99
CA PRO A 168 -8.58 -30.46 16.47
C PRO A 168 -9.12 -29.39 15.52
N TRP A 169 -10.10 -29.72 14.67
CA TRP A 169 -10.73 -28.78 13.75
C TRP A 169 -11.44 -27.65 14.49
N ASP A 170 -12.26 -27.95 15.49
CA ASP A 170 -13.01 -26.93 16.23
C ASP A 170 -12.08 -25.89 16.87
N LYS A 171 -10.91 -26.32 17.37
CA LYS A 171 -9.88 -25.41 17.89
C LYS A 171 -9.28 -24.54 16.80
N GLN A 172 -8.93 -25.14 15.65
CA GLN A 172 -8.38 -24.39 14.51
C GLN A 172 -9.39 -23.40 13.95
N ASP A 173 -10.66 -23.80 13.83
CA ASP A 173 -11.76 -22.95 13.38
C ASP A 173 -11.95 -21.73 14.29
N ALA A 174 -12.00 -21.95 15.62
CA ALA A 174 -12.08 -20.88 16.59
C ALA A 174 -10.87 -19.93 16.51
N GLN A 175 -9.65 -20.49 16.40
CA GLN A 175 -8.42 -19.71 16.30
C GLN A 175 -8.41 -18.84 15.03
N TYR A 176 -8.72 -19.42 13.86
CA TYR A 176 -8.76 -18.69 12.61
C TYR A 176 -9.80 -17.56 12.64
N LYS A 177 -10.98 -17.81 13.21
CA LYS A 177 -12.01 -16.76 13.37
C LYS A 177 -11.52 -15.63 14.27
N GLN A 178 -10.91 -15.96 15.40
CA GLN A 178 -10.33 -14.97 16.30
C GLN A 178 -9.22 -14.16 15.63
N ASP A 179 -8.34 -14.80 14.87
CA ASP A 179 -7.24 -14.14 14.17
C ASP A 179 -7.74 -13.23 13.04
N ILE A 180 -8.77 -13.66 12.30
CA ILE A 180 -9.44 -12.83 11.29
C ILE A 180 -10.07 -11.60 11.95
N ASP A 181 -10.81 -11.76 13.04
CA ASP A 181 -11.43 -10.64 13.77
C ASP A 181 -10.38 -9.68 14.35
N ALA A 182 -9.29 -10.21 14.88
CA ALA A 182 -8.19 -9.41 15.40
C ALA A 182 -7.49 -8.62 14.29
N LYS A 183 -7.22 -9.24 13.14
CA LYS A 183 -6.63 -8.55 11.97
C LYS A 183 -7.59 -7.52 11.38
N GLN A 184 -8.88 -7.80 11.31
CA GLN A 184 -9.89 -6.84 10.86
C GLN A 184 -9.90 -5.59 11.76
N LYS A 185 -9.93 -5.77 13.09
CA LYS A 185 -9.85 -4.64 14.04
C LYS A 185 -8.55 -3.84 13.88
N THR A 186 -7.43 -4.52 13.66
CA THR A 186 -6.13 -3.87 13.47
C THR A 186 -6.11 -3.05 12.18
N LEU A 187 -6.69 -3.58 11.10
CA LEU A 187 -6.84 -2.90 9.82
C LEU A 187 -7.74 -1.67 9.94
N ASP A 188 -8.86 -1.78 10.64
CA ASP A 188 -9.77 -0.65 10.87
C ASP A 188 -9.13 0.44 11.72
N ALA A 189 -8.39 0.07 12.77
CA ALA A 189 -7.61 1.02 13.56
C ALA A 189 -6.50 1.69 12.73
N ALA A 190 -5.87 0.96 11.80
CA ALA A 190 -4.86 1.53 10.90
C ALA A 190 -5.48 2.53 9.91
N LYS A 191 -6.68 2.24 9.39
CA LYS A 191 -7.45 3.18 8.55
C LYS A 191 -7.82 4.45 9.33
N GLN A 192 -8.34 4.30 10.54
CA GLN A 192 -8.64 5.45 11.40
C GLN A 192 -7.39 6.31 11.65
N LYS A 193 -6.23 5.68 11.90
CA LYS A 193 -4.95 6.40 12.03
C LYS A 193 -4.55 7.17 10.78
N LEU A 194 -4.86 6.66 9.58
CA LEU A 194 -4.61 7.37 8.32
C LEU A 194 -5.47 8.63 8.25
N ASP A 195 -6.76 8.53 8.58
CA ASP A 195 -7.68 9.67 8.61
C ASP A 195 -7.19 10.74 9.61
N ASP A 196 -6.78 10.30 10.81
CA ASP A 196 -6.22 11.19 11.84
C ASP A 196 -4.93 11.87 11.37
N LEU A 197 -4.02 11.15 10.68
CA LEU A 197 -2.79 11.72 10.13
C LEU A 197 -3.07 12.73 9.02
N GLN A 198 -4.04 12.44 8.14
CA GLN A 198 -4.46 13.38 7.08
C GLN A 198 -5.08 14.64 7.67
N GLU A 199 -5.87 14.52 8.74
CA GLU A 199 -6.47 15.65 9.45
C GLU A 199 -5.42 16.48 10.22
N GLN A 200 -4.43 15.84 10.84
CA GLN A 200 -3.30 16.54 11.46
C GLN A 200 -2.49 17.30 10.42
N ALA A 201 -2.15 16.67 9.30
CA ALA A 201 -1.45 17.32 8.21
C ALA A 201 -2.26 18.51 7.65
N ARG A 202 -3.60 18.39 7.56
CA ARG A 202 -4.49 19.49 7.18
C ARG A 202 -4.37 20.67 8.14
N LYS A 203 -4.41 20.40 9.45
CA LYS A 203 -4.26 21.42 10.51
C LYS A 203 -2.88 22.07 10.50
N SER A 204 -1.84 21.33 10.09
CA SER A 204 -0.49 21.84 9.90
C SER A 204 -0.27 22.63 8.59
N GLY A 205 -1.33 22.84 7.80
CA GLY A 205 -1.26 23.63 6.56
C GLY A 205 -0.67 22.88 5.36
N VAL A 206 -0.55 21.55 5.44
CA VAL A 206 -0.07 20.72 4.34
C VAL A 206 -1.10 20.74 3.20
N PRO A 207 -0.69 20.97 1.94
CA PRO A 207 -1.60 20.97 0.80
C PRO A 207 -2.25 19.59 0.59
N SER A 208 -3.45 19.55 0.00
CA SER A 208 -4.17 18.30 -0.27
C SER A 208 -3.37 17.34 -1.15
N SER A 209 -2.63 17.86 -2.13
CA SER A 209 -1.77 17.07 -3.04
C SER A 209 -0.67 16.26 -2.36
N VAL A 210 -0.38 16.53 -1.08
CA VAL A 210 0.60 15.80 -0.27
C VAL A 210 -0.09 14.80 0.67
N ARG A 211 -1.38 15.01 0.99
CA ARG A 211 -2.16 14.22 1.95
C ARG A 211 -2.98 13.11 1.29
N GLU A 212 -3.43 13.34 0.06
CA GLU A 212 -4.23 12.40 -0.74
C GLU A 212 -3.35 11.50 -1.60
#